data_AF-A0A536VUR4-F1
#
_entry.id   AF-A0A536VUR4-F1
#
_cell.length_a   1.000
_cell.length_b   1.000
_cell.length_c   1.000
_cell.angle_alpha   90.00
_cell.angle_beta   90.00
_cell.angle_gamma   90.00
#
_symmetry.space_group_name_H-M   'P 1'
#
loop_
_entity.id
_entity.type
_entity.pdbx_description
1 polymer ?
#
loop_
_entity_poly.entity_id
_entity_poly.type
_entity_poly.pdbx_seq_one_letter_code
_entity_poly.pdbx_strand_id
1 'polypeptide(L)'
;DGWLYDGHFALGKLLGPFPCSVNIDGGAFRDWSFLLPPGWRDYNDAPLEEVCAHQWLTANRLALEAARQIPAEQWIRLRYEDIFDRPVEMFREVFDRLELPFDEAIRRHCAALDTRPTSIVVGAPKKEKWKGRHAAKIERIFPRIRPLMVELGYDVDR
;
A
#
# COMPACT_ATOMS: atom_id res chain seq x y z
N ASP A 1 -3.61 1.36 11.12
CA ASP A 1 -3.08 0.12 11.70
C ASP A 1 -4.03 -1.02 11.45
N GLY A 2 -4.05 -1.55 10.21
CA GLY A 2 -5.02 -2.59 9.88
C GLY A 2 -4.66 -3.98 10.46
N TRP A 3 -3.40 -4.22 10.84
CA TRP A 3 -3.02 -5.36 11.67
C TRP A 3 -3.75 -5.40 13.03
N LEU A 4 -4.20 -4.24 13.55
CA LEU A 4 -4.96 -4.12 14.80
C LEU A 4 -6.49 -4.21 14.59
N TYR A 5 -6.96 -4.32 13.35
CA TYR A 5 -8.39 -4.25 13.04
C TYR A 5 -9.07 -5.62 13.17
N ASP A 6 -9.09 -6.15 14.39
CA ASP A 6 -9.79 -7.38 14.84
C ASP A 6 -9.77 -8.55 13.83
N GLY A 7 -8.60 -8.81 13.25
CA GLY A 7 -8.42 -9.89 12.27
C GLY A 7 -9.28 -9.75 11.00
N HIS A 8 -9.76 -8.57 10.64
CA HIS A 8 -10.48 -8.33 9.38
C HIS A 8 -9.61 -8.68 8.16
N PHE A 9 -8.32 -8.38 8.25
CA PHE A 9 -7.35 -8.65 7.19
C PHE A 9 -6.60 -9.97 7.39
N ALA A 10 -6.94 -10.76 8.40
CA ALA A 10 -6.29 -12.02 8.73
C ALA A 10 -6.49 -13.05 7.62
N LEU A 11 -5.39 -13.67 7.20
CA LEU A 11 -5.38 -14.59 6.06
C LEU A 11 -5.76 -16.01 6.45
N GLY A 12 -5.63 -16.40 7.72
CA GLY A 12 -6.07 -17.73 8.18
C GLY A 12 -7.55 -18.02 7.91
N LYS A 13 -8.40 -16.98 7.91
CA LYS A 13 -9.83 -17.10 7.54
C LYS A 13 -10.05 -17.49 6.08
N LEU A 14 -9.13 -17.13 5.19
CA LEU A 14 -9.21 -17.38 3.75
C LEU A 14 -8.40 -18.61 3.34
N LEU A 15 -7.21 -18.78 3.89
CA LEU A 15 -6.23 -19.81 3.50
C LEU A 15 -6.30 -21.06 4.39
N GLY A 16 -7.03 -21.00 5.51
CA GLY A 16 -7.00 -22.03 6.54
C GLY A 16 -5.79 -21.90 7.48
N PRO A 17 -5.56 -22.90 8.36
CA PRO A 17 -4.48 -22.84 9.33
C PRO A 17 -3.11 -22.82 8.66
N PHE A 18 -2.19 -22.02 9.20
CA PHE A 18 -0.81 -22.02 8.75
C PHE A 18 -0.11 -23.33 9.12
N PRO A 19 0.79 -23.83 8.25
CA PRO A 19 1.52 -25.07 8.50
C PRO A 19 2.62 -24.93 9.57
N CYS A 20 2.84 -23.74 10.11
CA CYS A 20 3.83 -23.42 11.13
C CYS A 20 3.30 -22.28 12.01
N SER A 21 3.84 -22.18 13.22
CA SER A 21 3.50 -21.08 14.14
C SER A 21 3.85 -19.71 13.55
N VAL A 22 2.98 -18.75 13.84
CA VAL A 22 3.18 -17.32 13.54
C VAL A 22 3.21 -16.61 14.89
N ASN A 23 4.31 -15.91 15.19
CA ASN A 23 4.56 -15.21 16.45
C ASN A 23 5.08 -13.79 16.20
N ILE A 24 4.49 -13.07 15.26
CA ILE A 24 4.95 -11.74 14.83
C ILE A 24 4.83 -10.75 15.99
N ASP A 25 5.83 -9.87 16.10
CA ASP A 25 5.95 -8.85 17.16
C ASP A 25 5.91 -9.48 18.56
N GLY A 26 6.68 -10.55 18.77
CA GLY A 26 6.75 -11.27 20.04
C GLY A 26 5.47 -12.06 20.38
N GLY A 27 4.74 -12.52 19.35
CA GLY A 27 3.49 -13.26 19.52
C GLY A 27 2.25 -12.40 19.70
N ALA A 28 2.35 -11.07 19.57
CA ALA A 28 1.20 -10.17 19.55
C ALA A 28 0.28 -10.46 18.35
N PHE A 29 0.84 -10.93 17.25
CA PHE A 29 0.09 -11.36 16.07
C PHE A 29 0.36 -12.83 15.75
N ARG A 30 -0.70 -13.63 15.71
CA ARG A 30 -0.67 -15.09 15.46
C ARG A 30 -1.21 -15.50 14.09
N ASP A 31 -1.42 -14.51 13.22
CA ASP A 31 -1.93 -14.67 11.86
C ASP A 31 -1.23 -13.63 10.98
N TRP A 32 -1.13 -13.91 9.68
CA TRP A 32 -0.68 -12.94 8.69
C TRP A 32 -1.85 -12.07 8.24
N SER A 33 -1.60 -10.79 8.00
CA SER A 33 -2.61 -9.88 7.45
C SER A 33 -2.27 -9.40 6.03
N PHE A 34 -3.28 -9.12 5.20
CA PHE A 34 -3.18 -8.52 3.84
C PHE A 34 -2.59 -9.40 2.74
N LEU A 35 -1.31 -9.74 2.85
CA LEU A 35 -0.53 -10.43 1.81
C LEU A 35 0.37 -11.47 2.47
N LEU A 36 0.46 -12.65 1.87
CA LEU A 36 1.42 -13.67 2.24
C LEU A 36 2.55 -13.72 1.19
N PRO A 37 3.65 -12.96 1.38
CA PRO A 37 4.71 -12.89 0.39
C PRO A 37 5.53 -14.20 0.29
N PRO A 38 6.20 -14.46 -0.84
CA PRO A 38 7.28 -15.45 -0.88
C PRO A 38 8.26 -15.29 0.30
N GLY A 39 8.70 -16.41 0.88
CA GLY A 39 9.58 -16.41 2.05
C GLY A 39 8.93 -15.95 3.37
N TRP A 40 7.60 -15.81 3.44
CA TRP A 40 6.91 -15.31 4.64
C TRP A 40 7.29 -16.02 5.95
N ARG A 41 7.62 -17.31 5.91
CA ARG A 41 7.96 -18.09 7.12
C ARG A 41 9.17 -17.52 7.86
N ASP A 42 10.12 -16.93 7.15
CA ASP A 42 11.32 -16.32 7.71
C ASP A 42 11.00 -15.08 8.58
N TYR A 43 9.77 -14.58 8.50
CA TYR A 43 9.27 -13.41 9.22
C TYR A 43 8.26 -13.76 10.32
N ASN A 44 8.02 -15.04 10.59
CA ASN A 44 7.02 -15.45 11.59
C ASN A 44 7.36 -15.01 13.01
N ASP A 45 8.61 -14.77 13.34
CA ASP A 45 9.05 -14.29 14.66
C ASP A 45 9.62 -12.85 14.59
N ALA A 46 9.45 -12.16 13.45
CA ALA A 46 10.00 -10.84 13.22
C ALA A 46 9.16 -9.72 13.88
N PRO A 47 9.76 -8.54 14.17
CA PRO A 47 9.02 -7.34 14.54
C PRO A 47 8.03 -6.94 13.45
N LEU A 48 6.90 -6.32 13.85
CA LEU A 48 5.84 -5.95 12.90
C LEU A 48 6.35 -5.03 11.78
N GLU A 49 7.28 -4.11 12.07
CA GLU A 49 7.85 -3.22 11.07
C GLU A 49 8.59 -3.96 9.95
N GLU A 50 9.32 -5.04 10.28
CA GLU A 50 10.05 -5.83 9.30
C GLU A 50 9.11 -6.67 8.43
N VAL A 51 8.06 -7.22 9.05
CA VAL A 51 6.97 -7.89 8.34
C VAL A 51 6.32 -6.93 7.33
N CYS A 52 5.92 -5.75 7.78
CA CYS A 52 5.33 -4.72 6.92
C CYS A 52 6.29 -4.29 5.80
N ALA A 53 7.58 -4.13 6.10
CA ALA A 53 8.60 -3.80 5.11
C ALA A 53 8.73 -4.90 4.06
N HIS A 54 8.76 -6.17 4.46
CA HIS A 54 8.84 -7.31 3.56
C HIS A 54 7.62 -7.39 2.63
N GLN A 55 6.41 -7.21 3.18
CA GLN A 55 5.18 -7.14 2.39
C GLN A 55 5.21 -6.01 1.37
N TRP A 56 5.57 -4.80 1.81
CA TRP A 56 5.61 -3.61 0.95
C TRP A 56 6.64 -3.75 -0.17
N LEU A 57 7.86 -4.21 0.16
CA LEU A 57 8.92 -4.44 -0.82
C LEU A 57 8.49 -5.48 -1.86
N THR A 58 7.95 -6.60 -1.38
CA THR A 58 7.58 -7.72 -2.24
C THR A 58 6.42 -7.36 -3.17
N ALA A 59 5.36 -6.76 -2.64
CA ALA A 59 4.20 -6.35 -3.43
C ALA A 59 4.58 -5.36 -4.54
N ASN A 60 5.36 -4.33 -4.21
CA ASN A 60 5.76 -3.31 -5.18
C ASN A 60 6.75 -3.86 -6.21
N ARG A 61 7.71 -4.71 -5.81
CA ARG A 61 8.62 -5.35 -6.77
C ARG A 61 7.89 -6.24 -7.75
N LEU A 62 6.99 -7.09 -7.27
CA LEU A 62 6.16 -7.95 -8.13
C LEU A 62 5.31 -7.11 -9.11
N ALA A 63 4.75 -5.99 -8.65
CA ALA A 63 4.01 -5.08 -9.53
C ALA A 63 4.91 -4.44 -10.60
N LEU A 64 6.12 -3.99 -10.24
CA LEU A 64 7.09 -3.42 -11.20
C LEU A 64 7.59 -4.46 -12.20
N GLU A 65 7.85 -5.69 -11.76
CA GLU A 65 8.26 -6.80 -12.61
C GLU A 65 7.13 -7.21 -13.58
N ALA A 66 5.89 -7.23 -13.12
CA ALA A 66 4.73 -7.46 -13.97
C ALA A 66 4.55 -6.34 -14.99
N ALA A 67 4.71 -5.07 -14.59
CA ALA A 67 4.59 -3.92 -15.49
C ALA A 67 5.58 -3.99 -16.67
N ARG A 68 6.76 -4.59 -16.50
CA ARG A 68 7.74 -4.80 -17.59
C ARG A 68 7.29 -5.83 -18.63
N GLN A 69 6.33 -6.69 -18.27
CA GLN A 69 5.82 -7.77 -19.11
C GLN A 69 4.45 -7.43 -19.73
N ILE A 70 3.81 -6.36 -19.26
CA ILE A 70 2.49 -5.90 -19.71
C ILE A 70 2.70 -4.76 -20.73
N PRO A 71 1.98 -4.75 -21.87
CA PRO A 71 1.99 -3.62 -22.80
C PRO A 71 1.73 -2.28 -22.08
N ALA A 72 2.48 -1.24 -22.44
CA ALA A 72 2.42 0.04 -21.75
C ALA A 72 1.01 0.64 -21.75
N GLU A 73 0.24 0.40 -22.81
CA GLU A 73 -1.13 0.85 -23.01
C GLU A 73 -2.08 0.23 -21.97
N GLN A 74 -1.79 -0.99 -21.51
CA GLN A 74 -2.59 -1.75 -20.53
C GLN A 74 -2.14 -1.52 -19.08
N TRP A 75 -1.15 -0.65 -18.84
CA TRP A 75 -0.65 -0.35 -17.51
C TRP A 75 -0.80 1.13 -17.16
N ILE A 76 -1.56 1.42 -16.11
CA ILE A 76 -1.75 2.78 -15.58
C ILE A 76 -1.19 2.83 -14.16
N ARG A 77 -0.22 3.72 -13.92
CA ARG A 77 0.37 3.96 -12.59
C ARG A 77 -0.12 5.29 -12.06
N LEU A 78 -0.73 5.27 -10.88
CA LEU A 78 -1.18 6.47 -10.16
C LEU A 78 -0.42 6.61 -8.86
N ARG A 79 -0.02 7.85 -8.54
CA ARG A 79 0.62 8.16 -7.26
C ARG A 79 -0.44 8.59 -6.27
N TYR A 80 -0.33 8.11 -5.04
CA TYR A 80 -1.24 8.52 -3.98
C TYR A 80 -1.16 10.04 -3.72
N GLU A 81 0.03 10.62 -3.83
CA GLU A 81 0.27 12.04 -3.61
C GLU A 81 -0.45 12.93 -4.63
N ASP A 82 -0.63 12.45 -5.86
CA ASP A 82 -1.31 13.18 -6.93
C ASP A 82 -2.81 13.38 -6.63
N ILE A 83 -3.40 12.59 -5.72
CA ILE A 83 -4.77 12.82 -5.21
C ILE A 83 -4.88 14.18 -4.51
N PHE A 84 -3.80 14.67 -3.91
CA PHE A 84 -3.79 15.97 -3.21
C PHE A 84 -3.36 17.11 -4.12
N ASP A 85 -2.43 16.83 -5.03
CA ASP A 85 -1.76 17.88 -5.81
C ASP A 85 -2.50 18.16 -7.13
N ARG A 86 -3.09 17.12 -7.75
CA ARG A 86 -3.72 17.20 -9.07
C ARG A 86 -4.85 16.17 -9.28
N PRO A 87 -5.83 16.05 -8.35
CA PRO A 87 -6.80 14.95 -8.35
C PRO A 87 -7.63 14.87 -9.63
N VAL A 88 -8.03 16.02 -10.19
CA VAL A 88 -8.87 16.03 -11.40
C VAL A 88 -8.05 15.64 -12.63
N GLU A 89 -6.85 16.19 -12.77
CA GLU A 89 -5.96 15.95 -13.90
C GLU A 89 -5.51 14.49 -13.95
N MET A 90 -5.10 13.93 -12.80
CA MET A 90 -4.69 12.54 -12.69
C MET A 90 -5.78 11.58 -13.17
N PHE A 91 -7.04 11.76 -12.73
CA PHE A 91 -8.13 10.88 -13.16
C PHE A 91 -8.61 11.18 -14.58
N ARG A 92 -8.53 12.43 -15.06
CA ARG A 92 -8.83 12.74 -16.46
C ARG A 92 -7.88 11.99 -17.41
N GLU A 93 -6.58 11.95 -17.10
CA GLU A 93 -5.58 11.16 -17.83
C GLU A 93 -5.92 9.65 -17.82
N VAL A 94 -6.40 9.12 -16.70
CA VAL A 94 -6.86 7.71 -16.60
C VAL A 94 -8.04 7.45 -17.53
N PHE A 95 -9.06 8.29 -17.48
CA PHE A 95 -10.26 8.11 -18.29
C PHE A 95 -9.97 8.22 -19.78
N ASP A 96 -9.12 9.16 -20.18
CA ASP A 96 -8.65 9.29 -21.57
C ASP A 96 -7.95 8.02 -22.05
N ARG A 97 -7.04 7.47 -21.25
CA ARG A 97 -6.34 6.20 -21.57
C ARG A 97 -7.25 4.98 -21.62
N LEU A 98 -8.35 5.00 -20.86
CA LEU A 98 -9.35 3.93 -20.86
C LEU A 98 -10.43 4.15 -21.93
N GLU A 99 -10.35 5.24 -22.70
CA GLU A 99 -11.36 5.66 -23.68
C GLU A 99 -12.77 5.80 -23.05
N LEU A 100 -12.82 6.27 -21.79
CA LEU A 100 -14.05 6.47 -21.04
C LEU A 100 -14.46 7.95 -20.99
N PRO A 101 -15.76 8.26 -20.98
CA PRO A 101 -16.22 9.64 -20.85
C PRO A 101 -15.84 10.22 -19.48
N PHE A 102 -15.22 11.41 -19.48
CA PHE A 102 -14.93 12.16 -18.26
C PHE A 102 -15.90 13.34 -18.11
N ASP A 103 -17.06 13.05 -17.53
CA ASP A 103 -18.15 14.03 -17.38
C ASP A 103 -18.01 14.93 -16.15
N GLU A 104 -18.93 15.89 -16.01
CA GLU A 104 -18.96 16.83 -14.89
C GLU A 104 -19.24 16.17 -13.53
N ALA A 105 -19.93 15.02 -13.50
CA ALA A 105 -20.15 14.29 -12.26
C ALA A 105 -18.85 13.64 -11.76
N ILE A 106 -18.11 12.99 -12.66
CA ILE A 106 -16.79 12.40 -12.38
C ILE A 106 -15.81 13.50 -11.99
N ARG A 107 -15.74 14.60 -12.75
CA ARG A 107 -14.86 15.75 -12.44
C ARG A 107 -15.09 16.27 -11.02
N ARG A 108 -16.36 16.48 -10.62
CA ARG A 108 -16.72 16.93 -9.26
C ARG A 108 -16.38 15.89 -8.20
N HIS A 109 -16.51 14.60 -8.51
CA HIS A 109 -16.11 13.54 -7.59
C HIS A 109 -14.60 13.57 -7.34
N CYS A 110 -13.79 13.61 -8.41
CA CYS A 110 -12.33 13.70 -8.33
C CYS A 110 -11.88 14.92 -7.51
N ALA A 111 -12.49 16.09 -7.77
CA ALA A 111 -12.18 17.33 -7.05
C ALA A 111 -12.48 17.29 -5.54
N ALA A 112 -13.24 16.31 -5.06
CA ALA A 112 -13.61 16.16 -3.66
C ALA A 112 -12.91 14.97 -2.96
N LEU A 113 -11.95 14.30 -3.62
CA LEU A 113 -11.31 13.10 -3.09
C LEU A 113 -10.40 13.39 -1.87
N ASP A 114 -9.86 14.60 -1.77
CA ASP A 114 -9.06 15.05 -0.63
C ASP A 114 -9.89 15.25 0.65
N THR A 115 -11.19 15.51 0.51
CA THR A 115 -12.13 15.82 1.59
C THR A 115 -13.07 14.67 1.92
N ARG A 116 -13.30 13.73 1.00
CA ARG A 116 -14.19 12.58 1.20
C ARG A 116 -13.39 11.27 1.36
N PRO A 117 -13.42 10.62 2.52
CA PRO A 117 -12.80 9.31 2.67
C PRO A 117 -13.50 8.29 1.76
N THR A 118 -12.73 7.60 0.93
CA THR A 118 -13.21 6.37 0.27
C THR A 118 -13.41 5.28 1.31
N SER A 119 -14.53 4.57 1.21
CA SER A 119 -15.18 3.63 2.15
C SER A 119 -14.31 2.74 3.08
N ILE A 120 -13.05 2.44 2.73
CA ILE A 120 -12.23 1.46 3.48
C ILE A 120 -11.14 2.13 4.36
N VAL A 121 -10.83 3.41 4.16
CA VAL A 121 -9.76 4.09 4.90
C VAL A 121 -10.34 5.01 5.97
N VAL A 122 -9.96 4.78 7.23
CA VAL A 122 -10.36 5.66 8.35
C VAL A 122 -9.71 7.04 8.22
N GLY A 123 -10.57 8.03 7.97
CA GLY A 123 -10.25 9.46 7.93
C GLY A 123 -9.93 9.99 6.53
N ALA A 124 -9.94 11.32 6.40
CA ALA A 124 -9.52 11.99 5.17
C ALA A 124 -8.10 11.53 4.76
N PRO A 125 -7.83 11.39 3.44
CA PRO A 125 -6.48 11.23 2.94
C PRO A 125 -5.54 12.28 3.57
N LYS A 126 -4.33 11.86 4.01
CA LYS A 126 -3.34 12.77 4.59
C LYS A 126 -1.95 12.39 4.12
N LYS A 127 -1.19 13.38 3.64
CA LYS A 127 0.26 13.23 3.44
C LYS A 127 0.92 12.90 4.79
N GLU A 128 1.99 12.11 4.73
CA GLU A 128 2.87 11.84 5.87
C GLU A 128 2.18 11.27 7.12
N LYS A 129 1.02 10.61 6.99
CA LYS A 129 0.31 9.96 8.12
C LYS A 129 1.22 9.00 8.90
N TRP A 130 2.22 8.45 8.22
CA TRP A 130 3.24 7.58 8.77
C TRP A 130 4.24 8.30 9.70
N LYS A 131 4.55 9.59 9.49
CA LYS A 131 5.42 10.37 10.39
C LYS A 131 4.77 10.57 11.78
N GLY A 132 3.43 10.62 11.83
CA GLY A 132 2.68 10.78 13.08
C GLY A 132 2.39 9.48 13.86
N ARG A 133 2.59 8.30 13.28
CA ARG A 133 2.27 7.00 13.90
C ARG A 133 3.36 5.98 13.60
N HIS A 134 3.93 5.35 14.63
CA HIS A 134 4.98 4.34 14.50
C HIS A 134 6.31 4.85 13.88
N ALA A 135 6.60 6.15 13.99
CA ALA A 135 7.81 6.77 13.40
C ALA A 135 9.10 5.99 13.72
N ALA A 136 9.35 5.70 15.00
CA ALA A 136 10.54 4.96 15.42
C ALA A 136 10.63 3.55 14.81
N LYS A 137 9.49 2.86 14.63
CA LYS A 137 9.42 1.55 13.97
C LYS A 137 9.72 1.68 12.47
N ILE A 138 9.23 2.74 11.82
CA ILE A 138 9.46 3.01 10.40
C ILE A 138 10.92 3.43 10.13
N GLU A 139 11.50 4.24 11.00
CA GLU A 139 12.90 4.67 10.92
C GLU A 139 13.86 3.46 10.87
N ARG A 140 13.59 2.41 11.65
CA ARG A 140 14.38 1.17 11.66
C ARG A 140 14.41 0.46 10.30
N ILE A 141 13.27 0.44 9.59
CA ILE A 141 13.18 -0.21 8.28
C ILE A 141 13.51 0.73 7.12
N PHE A 142 13.64 2.03 7.36
CA PHE A 142 13.80 3.04 6.32
C PHE A 142 14.99 2.74 5.38
N PRO A 143 16.20 2.38 5.87
CA PRO A 143 17.31 2.02 5.00
C PRO A 143 17.00 0.87 4.05
N ARG A 144 16.15 -0.07 4.48
CA ARG A 144 15.77 -1.25 3.72
C ARG A 144 14.75 -0.94 2.62
N ILE A 145 13.82 -0.01 2.86
CA ILE A 145 12.76 0.34 1.90
C ILE A 145 13.15 1.50 0.97
N ARG A 146 14.09 2.38 1.39
CA ARG A 146 14.52 3.58 0.66
C ARG A 146 14.88 3.32 -0.81
N PRO A 147 15.64 2.25 -1.19
CA PRO A 147 15.97 2.03 -2.60
C PRO A 147 14.75 1.87 -3.51
N LEU A 148 13.74 1.11 -3.06
CA LEU A 148 12.52 0.91 -3.83
C LEU A 148 11.62 2.16 -3.78
N MET A 149 11.66 2.93 -2.69
CA MET A 149 10.96 4.21 -2.62
C MET A 149 11.46 5.16 -3.72
N VAL A 150 12.78 5.24 -3.92
CA VAL A 150 13.37 6.06 -5.00
C VAL A 150 12.93 5.56 -6.38
N GLU A 151 12.96 4.24 -6.62
CA GLU A 151 12.49 3.65 -7.90
C GLU A 151 11.01 3.95 -8.19
N LEU A 152 10.17 3.97 -7.15
CA LEU A 152 8.75 4.32 -7.24
C LEU A 152 8.50 5.84 -7.38
N GLY A 153 9.53 6.67 -7.27
CA GLY A 153 9.45 8.13 -7.42
C GLY A 153 9.05 8.88 -6.14
N TYR A 154 9.23 8.28 -4.96
CA TYR A 154 9.08 8.98 -3.70
C TYR A 154 10.25 9.94 -3.47
N ASP A 155 9.94 11.12 -2.93
CA ASP A 155 10.94 12.06 -2.45
C ASP A 155 11.37 11.63 -1.04
N VAL A 156 12.49 10.92 -0.95
CA VAL A 156 12.99 10.31 0.30
C VAL A 156 13.86 11.26 1.13
N ASP A 157 14.16 12.45 0.61
CA ASP A 157 15.03 13.44 1.25
C ASP A 157 14.23 14.67 1.76
N ARG A 158 12.89 14.58 1.77
CA ARG A 158 11.95 15.59 2.28
C ARG A 158 11.24 15.24 3.59
#